data_AF-K1S8T4-F1
#
_entry.id   AF-K1S8T4-F1
#
_cell.length_a   1.000
_cell.length_b   1.000
_cell.length_c   1.000
_cell.angle_alpha   90.00
_cell.angle_beta   90.00
_cell.angle_gamma   90.00
#
_symmetry.space_group_name_H-M   'P 1'
#
loop_
_entity.id
_entity.type
_entity.pdbx_description
1 polymer ?
#
loop_
_entity_poly.entity_id
_entity_poly.type
_entity_poly.pdbx_seq_one_letter_code
_entity_poly.pdbx_strand_id
1 'polypeptide(L)'
;MKELLFYAVNREYIKYLSMYDEHVSYNKDDIGHSRPYLGIVLEIKCYRYFVPLYSYKEHYEKYKNNPSFFFIYDRKRRPLAIIKFSAMIPIPMKMNVMNILNYSEQDKNYRNLISAEYRFVNSNKEEIYKRANKMYVAVTQHKNNFLKTIACNFKLLEEKAREYKNI
;
A
#
# COMPACT_ATOMS: atom_id res chain seq x y z
N MET A 1 13.23 7.02 -11.25
CA MET A 1 11.99 6.62 -10.53
C MET A 1 10.78 7.15 -11.25
N LYS A 2 9.79 6.30 -11.50
CA LYS A 2 8.54 6.70 -12.15
C LYS A 2 7.67 7.50 -11.18
N GLU A 3 6.66 8.16 -11.73
CA GLU A 3 5.58 8.75 -10.95
C GLU A 3 4.80 7.66 -10.20
N LEU A 4 4.36 7.98 -8.99
CA LEU A 4 3.53 7.12 -8.18
C LEU A 4 2.06 7.52 -8.32
N LEU A 5 1.21 6.57 -8.65
CA LEU A 5 -0.22 6.75 -8.87
C LEU A 5 -1.03 5.97 -7.82
N PHE A 6 -2.27 6.40 -7.62
CA PHE A 6 -3.24 5.69 -6.81
C PHE A 6 -4.01 4.69 -7.65
N TYR A 7 -4.26 3.52 -7.07
CA TYR A 7 -4.95 2.40 -7.69
C TYR A 7 -6.06 1.89 -6.78
N ALA A 8 -7.14 1.43 -7.40
CA ALA A 8 -8.11 0.54 -6.78
C ALA A 8 -7.76 -0.90 -7.18
N VAL A 9 -7.56 -1.76 -6.19
CA VAL A 9 -7.31 -3.19 -6.41
C VAL A 9 -8.64 -3.95 -6.36
N ASN A 10 -8.79 -4.97 -7.21
CA ASN A 10 -9.95 -5.85 -7.25
C ASN A 10 -10.21 -6.46 -5.86
N ARG A 11 -11.46 -6.39 -5.39
CA ARG A 11 -11.85 -6.85 -4.04
C ARG A 11 -11.66 -8.35 -3.85
N GLU A 12 -11.98 -9.16 -4.86
CA GLU A 12 -11.81 -10.61 -4.81
C GLU A 12 -10.33 -11.01 -4.73
N TYR A 13 -9.45 -10.25 -5.36
CA TYR A 13 -8.01 -10.46 -5.23
C TYR A 13 -7.51 -10.18 -3.81
N ILE A 14 -7.92 -9.04 -3.21
CA ILE A 14 -7.57 -8.72 -1.82
C ILE A 14 -8.15 -9.77 -0.86
N LYS A 15 -9.42 -10.15 -1.06
CA LYS A 15 -10.10 -11.18 -0.27
C LYS A 15 -9.33 -12.49 -0.33
N TYR A 16 -8.96 -12.93 -1.52
CA TYR A 16 -8.16 -14.14 -1.73
C TYR A 16 -6.83 -14.07 -0.97
N LEU A 17 -6.03 -13.01 -1.14
CA LEU A 17 -4.76 -12.89 -0.42
C LEU A 17 -4.94 -12.86 1.10
N SER A 18 -6.02 -12.23 1.60
CA SER A 18 -6.32 -12.16 3.03
C SER A 18 -6.68 -13.50 3.68
N MET A 19 -7.02 -14.53 2.87
CA MET A 19 -7.20 -15.89 3.39
C MET A 19 -5.89 -16.54 3.84
N TYR A 20 -4.75 -16.04 3.36
CA TYR A 20 -3.43 -16.60 3.65
C TYR A 20 -2.60 -15.74 4.60
N ASP A 21 -2.98 -14.47 4.78
CA ASP A 21 -2.25 -13.54 5.64
C ASP A 21 -3.18 -12.45 6.19
N GLU A 22 -3.32 -12.44 7.52
CA GLU A 22 -4.17 -11.49 8.25
C GLU A 22 -3.71 -10.03 8.15
N HIS A 23 -2.46 -9.76 7.76
CA HIS A 23 -1.93 -8.40 7.60
C HIS A 23 -2.36 -7.76 6.29
N VAL A 24 -2.91 -8.53 5.35
CA VAL A 24 -3.46 -7.99 4.09
C VAL A 24 -4.59 -7.01 4.42
N SER A 25 -4.52 -5.83 3.80
CA SER A 25 -5.46 -4.74 4.08
C SER A 25 -6.82 -4.97 3.40
N TYR A 26 -7.60 -5.88 3.96
CA TYR A 26 -8.98 -6.13 3.53
C TYR A 26 -9.93 -5.08 4.14
N ASN A 27 -10.69 -4.39 3.29
CA ASN A 27 -11.78 -3.55 3.75
C ASN A 27 -13.01 -4.44 3.96
N LYS A 28 -13.59 -4.42 5.16
CA LYS A 28 -14.98 -4.86 5.35
C LYS A 28 -15.89 -3.91 4.58
N ASP A 29 -17.00 -4.42 4.03
CA ASP A 29 -17.84 -3.76 3.03
C ASP A 29 -18.46 -2.41 3.47
N ASP A 30 -18.32 -2.04 4.74
CA ASP A 30 -18.91 -0.85 5.37
C ASP A 30 -18.21 0.48 5.04
N ILE A 31 -17.05 0.46 4.38
CA ILE A 31 -16.35 1.68 3.96
C ILE A 31 -16.81 2.03 2.54
N GLY A 32 -17.54 3.13 2.39
CA GLY A 32 -18.14 3.58 1.13
C GLY A 32 -17.18 3.80 -0.06
N HIS A 33 -15.86 3.64 0.13
CA HIS A 33 -14.86 3.68 -0.93
C HIS A 33 -13.82 2.55 -0.80
N SER A 34 -13.33 2.07 -1.94
CA SER A 34 -12.21 1.13 -1.98
C SER A 34 -10.94 1.76 -1.40
N ARG A 35 -10.14 0.98 -0.67
CA ARG A 35 -8.87 1.45 -0.12
C ARG A 35 -7.95 1.82 -1.28
N PRO A 36 -7.42 3.05 -1.31
CA PRO A 36 -6.42 3.42 -2.31
C PRO A 36 -5.11 2.68 -2.02
N TYR A 37 -4.54 2.10 -3.06
CA TYR A 37 -3.19 1.56 -3.07
C TYR A 37 -2.28 2.48 -3.88
N LEU A 38 -1.04 2.63 -3.43
CA LEU A 38 -0.02 3.40 -4.14
C LEU A 38 0.94 2.45 -4.84
N GLY A 39 1.25 2.75 -6.10
CA GLY A 39 2.22 1.95 -6.84
C GLY A 39 2.73 2.62 -8.11
N ILE A 40 3.69 2.00 -8.78
CA ILE A 40 4.43 0.80 -8.35
C ILE A 40 5.55 1.24 -7.39
N VAL A 41 5.57 0.72 -6.16
CA VAL A 41 6.58 1.13 -5.14
C VAL A 41 7.80 0.23 -5.07
N LEU A 42 7.73 -0.97 -5.64
CA LEU A 42 8.86 -1.91 -5.70
C LEU A 42 8.59 -2.94 -6.81
N GLU A 43 9.63 -3.35 -7.55
CA GLU A 43 9.57 -4.45 -8.51
C GLU A 43 10.56 -5.53 -8.08
N ILE A 44 10.08 -6.77 -7.92
CA ILE A 44 10.90 -7.93 -7.58
C ILE A 44 10.55 -9.07 -8.55
N LYS A 45 11.52 -9.49 -9.36
CA LYS A 45 11.32 -10.52 -10.39
C LYS A 45 10.13 -10.18 -11.30
N CYS A 46 9.06 -10.98 -11.25
CA CYS A 46 7.84 -10.81 -12.04
C CYS A 46 6.67 -10.17 -11.26
N TYR A 47 6.94 -9.59 -10.09
CA TYR A 47 5.95 -8.96 -9.22
C TYR A 47 6.16 -7.45 -9.14
N ARG A 48 5.05 -6.72 -9.16
CA ARG A 48 4.97 -5.30 -8.82
C ARG A 48 4.27 -5.17 -7.48
N TYR A 49 4.86 -4.38 -6.59
CA TYR A 49 4.31 -4.15 -5.26
C TYR A 49 3.53 -2.85 -5.18
N PHE A 50 2.40 -2.95 -4.49
CA PHE A 50 1.47 -1.85 -4.22
C PHE A 50 1.24 -1.76 -2.72
N VAL A 51 1.23 -0.55 -2.19
CA VAL A 51 1.16 -0.30 -0.75
C VAL A 51 -0.15 0.38 -0.38
N PRO A 52 -0.89 -0.13 0.62
CA PRO A 52 -2.15 0.47 1.03
C PRO A 52 -1.94 1.81 1.74
N LEU A 53 -2.85 2.74 1.49
CA LEU A 53 -3.00 3.96 2.27
C LEU A 53 -4.11 3.81 3.30
N TYR A 54 -3.93 4.49 4.42
CA TYR A 54 -4.93 4.62 5.48
C TYR A 54 -5.08 6.10 5.83
N SER A 55 -6.31 6.57 6.01
CA SER A 55 -6.55 7.87 6.61
C SER A 55 -5.89 7.95 7.98
N TYR A 56 -5.38 9.13 8.31
CA TYR A 56 -4.74 9.37 9.60
C TYR A 56 -5.70 9.09 10.78
N LYS A 57 -5.14 8.60 11.88
CA LYS A 57 -5.81 8.38 13.16
C LYS A 57 -4.85 8.81 14.28
N GLU A 58 -5.35 9.44 15.34
CA GLU A 58 -4.54 9.99 16.43
C GLU A 58 -3.62 8.97 17.09
N HIS A 59 -4.04 7.71 17.22
CA HIS A 59 -3.18 6.67 17.81
C HIS A 59 -1.89 6.39 17.03
N TYR A 60 -1.79 6.84 15.77
CA TYR A 60 -0.55 6.75 14.98
C TYR A 60 0.56 7.67 15.50
N GLU A 61 0.27 8.69 16.32
CA GLU A 61 1.28 9.58 16.91
C GLU A 61 2.30 8.83 17.77
N LYS A 62 1.89 7.70 18.35
CA LYS A 62 2.73 6.85 19.19
C LYS A 62 3.70 5.99 18.37
N TYR A 63 3.57 5.96 17.04
CA TYR A 63 4.37 5.09 16.19
C TYR A 63 5.82 5.60 16.11
N LYS A 64 6.76 4.77 16.54
CA LYS A 64 8.19 5.04 16.40
C LYS A 64 8.61 4.87 14.95
N ASN A 65 9.39 5.82 14.44
CA ASN A 65 9.88 5.80 13.06
C ASN A 65 10.59 4.48 12.76
N ASN A 66 10.09 3.75 11.78
CA ASN A 66 10.70 2.53 11.25
C ASN A 66 10.23 2.33 9.78
N PRO A 67 10.81 1.37 9.04
CA PRO A 67 10.49 1.18 7.63
C PRO A 67 9.04 0.77 7.30
N SER A 68 8.23 0.33 8.28
CA SER A 68 6.90 -0.25 8.02
C SER A 68 5.85 0.76 7.58
N PHE A 69 6.08 2.06 7.78
CA PHE A 69 5.12 3.10 7.39
C PHE A 69 5.78 4.42 6.99
N PHE A 70 5.00 5.32 6.41
CA PHE A 70 5.37 6.71 6.17
C PHE A 70 4.13 7.62 6.20
N PHE A 71 4.22 8.75 6.90
CA PHE A 71 3.12 9.70 6.98
C PHE A 71 3.07 10.60 5.76
N ILE A 72 1.85 10.90 5.32
CA ILE A 72 1.53 11.89 4.31
C ILE A 72 1.00 13.12 5.03
N TYR A 73 1.53 14.30 4.68
CA TYR A 73 1.13 15.56 5.29
C TYR A 73 0.59 16.54 4.24
N ASP A 74 -0.28 17.43 4.69
CA ASP A 74 -0.67 18.59 3.90
C ASP A 74 0.42 19.69 3.91
N ARG A 75 0.17 20.79 3.20
CA ARG A 75 1.09 21.94 3.16
C ARG A 75 1.32 22.62 4.51
N LYS A 76 0.40 22.45 5.48
CA LYS A 76 0.48 22.98 6.84
C LYS A 76 1.10 21.96 7.82
N ARG A 77 1.68 20.87 7.31
CA ARG A 77 2.26 19.75 8.08
C ARG A 77 1.26 19.02 8.97
N ARG A 78 -0.03 19.06 8.64
CA ARG A 78 -1.07 18.24 9.29
C ARG A 78 -1.09 16.86 8.64
N PRO A 79 -1.11 15.77 9.42
CA PRO A 79 -1.11 14.43 8.84
C PRO A 79 -2.46 14.14 8.15
N LEU A 80 -2.39 13.68 6.91
CA LEU A 80 -3.55 13.31 6.09
C LEU A 80 -3.76 11.80 6.10
N ALA A 81 -2.68 11.06 5.90
CA ALA A 81 -2.70 9.62 5.73
C ALA A 81 -1.39 8.97 6.17
N ILE A 82 -1.40 7.65 6.20
CA ILE A 82 -0.23 6.81 6.44
C ILE A 82 -0.15 5.75 5.34
N ILE A 83 1.02 5.64 4.71
CA ILE A 83 1.41 4.56 3.80
C ILE A 83 1.91 3.41 4.67
N LYS A 84 1.37 2.19 4.51
CA LYS A 84 1.77 1.03 5.32
C LYS A 84 2.52 -0.02 4.51
N PHE A 85 3.85 0.15 4.39
CA PHE A 85 4.73 -0.79 3.69
C PHE A 85 4.70 -2.20 4.26
N SER A 86 4.41 -2.38 5.55
CA SER A 86 4.25 -3.73 6.12
C SER A 86 3.06 -4.49 5.52
N ALA A 87 2.07 -3.80 4.96
CA ALA A 87 0.89 -4.40 4.37
C ALA A 87 0.88 -4.29 2.82
N MET A 88 2.05 -4.07 2.20
CA MET A 88 2.14 -4.05 0.74
C MET A 88 1.91 -5.44 0.15
N ILE A 89 1.29 -5.48 -1.03
CA ILE A 89 0.90 -6.72 -1.71
C ILE A 89 1.61 -6.86 -3.06
N PRO A 90 2.01 -8.08 -3.44
CA PRO A 90 2.52 -8.36 -4.78
C PRO A 90 1.36 -8.51 -5.75
N ILE A 91 1.57 -8.04 -6.98
CA ILE A 91 0.70 -8.32 -8.13
C ILE A 91 1.57 -8.80 -9.29
N PRO A 92 1.28 -9.98 -9.89
CA PRO A 92 2.03 -10.46 -11.05
C PRO A 92 1.93 -9.47 -12.21
N MET A 93 3.03 -9.19 -12.90
CA MET A 93 3.07 -8.17 -13.96
C MET A 93 2.06 -8.37 -15.10
N LYS A 94 1.63 -9.62 -15.34
CA LYS A 94 0.66 -9.98 -16.38
C LYS A 94 -0.80 -9.98 -15.89
N MET A 95 -1.04 -9.74 -14.61
CA MET A 95 -2.37 -9.80 -14.00
C MET A 95 -3.04 -8.43 -14.01
N ASN A 96 -4.30 -8.40 -14.43
CA ASN A 96 -5.09 -7.16 -14.50
C ASN A 96 -6.13 -7.10 -13.37
N VAL A 97 -5.64 -6.93 -12.13
CA VAL A 97 -6.49 -6.81 -10.93
C VAL A 97 -6.47 -5.39 -10.35
N MET A 98 -6.10 -4.39 -11.15
CA MET A 98 -5.98 -3.00 -10.71
C MET A 98 -6.47 -2.04 -11.76
N ASN A 99 -7.13 -0.99 -11.30
CA ASN A 99 -7.44 0.18 -12.09
C ASN A 99 -6.84 1.41 -11.43
N ILE A 100 -6.44 2.41 -12.22
CA ILE A 100 -6.11 3.73 -11.67
C ILE A 100 -7.33 4.21 -10.88
N LEU A 101 -7.10 4.73 -9.67
CA LEU A 101 -8.17 5.22 -8.82
C LEU A 101 -8.87 6.38 -9.52
N ASN A 102 -10.12 6.18 -9.93
CA ASN A 102 -10.96 7.27 -10.40
C ASN A 102 -11.71 7.89 -9.22
N TYR A 103 -11.54 9.20 -9.04
CA TYR A 103 -12.18 10.00 -8.00
C TYR A 103 -12.87 11.25 -8.57
N SER A 104 -13.10 11.31 -9.88
CA SER A 104 -13.70 12.49 -10.55
C SER A 104 -15.12 12.81 -10.05
N GLU A 105 -15.90 11.77 -9.79
CA GLU A 105 -17.30 11.83 -9.34
C GLU A 105 -17.45 12.00 -7.83
N GLN A 106 -16.34 12.02 -7.09
CA GLN A 106 -16.35 12.19 -5.63
C GLN A 106 -16.53 13.66 -5.23
N ASP A 107 -16.92 13.88 -3.97
CA ASP A 107 -17.13 15.22 -3.45
C ASP A 107 -15.84 16.07 -3.46
N LYS A 108 -16.00 17.39 -3.44
CA LYS A 108 -14.87 18.34 -3.52
C LYS A 108 -13.83 18.11 -2.42
N ASN A 109 -14.23 17.74 -1.22
CA ASN A 109 -13.30 17.53 -0.10
C ASN A 109 -12.46 16.28 -0.33
N TYR A 110 -13.08 15.18 -0.76
CA TYR A 110 -12.35 13.96 -1.10
C TYR A 110 -11.37 14.18 -2.26
N ARG A 111 -11.78 14.87 -3.33
CA ARG A 111 -10.89 15.19 -4.46
C ARG A 111 -9.69 16.06 -4.03
N ASN A 112 -9.92 17.03 -3.15
CA ASN A 112 -8.86 17.86 -2.59
C ASN A 112 -7.89 17.06 -1.72
N LEU A 113 -8.40 16.11 -0.94
CA LEU A 113 -7.60 15.19 -0.13
C LEU A 113 -6.68 14.36 -1.02
N ILE A 114 -7.22 13.62 -2.00
CA ILE A 114 -6.43 12.79 -2.92
C ILE A 114 -5.40 13.64 -3.68
N SER A 115 -5.76 14.85 -4.10
CA SER A 115 -4.83 15.76 -4.77
C SER A 115 -3.68 16.21 -3.87
N ALA A 116 -3.94 16.43 -2.57
CA ALA A 116 -2.91 16.78 -1.60
C ALA A 116 -1.97 15.59 -1.32
N GLU A 117 -2.54 14.40 -1.14
CA GLU A 117 -1.78 13.16 -0.96
C GLU A 117 -0.90 12.87 -2.17
N TYR A 118 -1.45 12.99 -3.39
CA TYR A 118 -0.71 12.79 -4.64
C TYR A 118 0.52 13.70 -4.75
N ARG A 119 0.35 15.00 -4.47
CA ARG A 119 1.46 15.97 -4.49
C ARG A 119 2.54 15.61 -3.48
N PHE A 120 2.15 15.26 -2.27
CA PHE A 120 3.09 14.90 -1.22
C PHE A 120 3.87 13.64 -1.59
N VAL A 121 3.17 12.58 -2.01
CA VAL A 121 3.76 11.31 -2.40
C VAL A 121 4.78 11.50 -3.52
N ASN A 122 4.45 12.21 -4.58
CA ASN A 122 5.35 12.38 -5.71
C ASN A 122 6.55 13.30 -5.40
N SER A 123 6.41 14.22 -4.45
CA SER A 123 7.53 15.03 -3.93
C SER A 123 8.46 14.23 -3.02
N ASN A 124 7.99 13.10 -2.45
CA ASN A 124 8.73 12.26 -1.50
C ASN A 124 8.99 10.83 -2.03
N LYS A 125 8.84 10.60 -3.34
CA LYS A 125 8.86 9.26 -3.94
C LYS A 125 10.14 8.50 -3.64
N GLU A 126 11.28 9.17 -3.55
CA GLU A 126 12.57 8.58 -3.17
C GLU A 126 12.52 7.84 -1.84
N GLU A 127 11.98 8.49 -0.81
CA GLU A 127 11.85 7.89 0.52
C GLU A 127 10.83 6.75 0.51
N ILE A 128 9.77 6.85 -0.31
CA ILE A 128 8.76 5.79 -0.47
C ILE A 128 9.39 4.54 -1.11
N TYR A 129 10.11 4.68 -2.22
CA TYR A 129 10.84 3.59 -2.86
C TYR A 129 11.86 2.95 -1.92
N LYS A 130 12.62 3.78 -1.21
CA LYS A 130 13.62 3.33 -0.23
C LYS A 130 12.99 2.56 0.93
N ARG A 131 11.87 3.02 1.48
CA ARG A 131 11.16 2.33 2.58
C ARG A 131 10.54 1.02 2.11
N ALA A 132 9.91 0.98 0.93
CA ALA A 132 9.38 -0.24 0.36
C ALA A 132 10.48 -1.32 0.21
N ASN A 133 11.63 -0.94 -0.37
CA ASN A 133 12.77 -1.84 -0.48
C ASN A 133 13.31 -2.29 0.89
N LYS A 134 13.53 -1.36 1.82
CA LYS A 134 14.01 -1.69 3.18
C LYS A 134 13.07 -2.65 3.89
N MET A 135 11.75 -2.42 3.78
CA MET A 135 10.74 -3.29 4.37
C MET A 135 10.80 -4.70 3.79
N TYR A 136 10.85 -4.81 2.45
CA TYR A 136 10.96 -6.10 1.76
C TYR A 136 12.19 -6.88 2.20
N VAL A 137 13.36 -6.25 2.17
CA VAL A 137 14.64 -6.89 2.52
C VAL A 137 14.66 -7.27 4.00
N ALA A 138 14.15 -6.43 4.90
CA ALA A 138 14.13 -6.72 6.33
C ALA A 138 13.28 -7.96 6.68
N VAL A 139 12.14 -8.14 6.01
CA VAL A 139 11.23 -9.28 6.22
C VAL A 139 11.76 -10.55 5.54
N THR A 140 12.29 -10.43 4.32
CA THR A 140 12.65 -11.60 3.51
C THR A 140 14.10 -12.08 3.70
N GLN A 141 15.04 -11.19 4.02
CA GLN A 141 16.47 -11.51 4.10
C GLN A 141 17.03 -11.33 5.51
N HIS A 142 16.92 -10.13 6.10
CA HIS A 142 17.66 -9.77 7.32
C HIS A 142 17.00 -10.20 8.64
N LYS A 143 16.03 -11.11 8.59
CA LYS A 143 15.31 -11.70 9.75
C LYS A 143 15.04 -10.69 10.88
N ASN A 144 14.55 -9.49 10.57
CA ASN A 144 14.13 -8.56 11.62
C ASN A 144 12.87 -9.12 12.29
N ASN A 145 13.01 -9.64 13.50
CA ASN A 145 11.93 -10.36 14.19
C ASN A 145 10.68 -9.49 14.39
N PHE A 146 10.85 -8.22 14.78
CA PHE A 146 9.71 -7.32 14.97
C PHE A 146 9.01 -6.97 13.65
N LEU A 147 9.75 -6.65 12.59
CA LEU A 147 9.12 -6.30 11.32
C LEU A 147 8.38 -7.50 10.70
N LYS A 148 8.87 -8.72 10.93
CA LYS A 148 8.18 -9.95 10.51
C LYS A 148 6.85 -10.16 11.23
N THR A 149 6.72 -9.77 12.50
CA THR A 149 5.47 -9.97 13.25
C THR A 149 4.37 -8.99 12.87
N ILE A 150 4.67 -7.92 12.12
CA ILE A 150 3.69 -6.88 11.77
C ILE A 150 3.44 -6.75 10.26
N ALA A 151 4.12 -7.58 9.47
CA ALA A 151 4.13 -7.45 8.02
C ALA A 151 3.55 -8.68 7.36
N CYS A 152 2.96 -8.46 6.19
CA CYS A 152 2.63 -9.54 5.29
C CYS A 152 3.86 -10.39 5.03
N ASN A 153 3.67 -11.70 5.02
CA ASN A 153 4.61 -12.68 4.51
C ASN A 153 4.70 -12.52 2.99
N PHE A 154 5.56 -11.60 2.56
CA PHE A 154 5.72 -11.24 1.15
C PHE A 154 6.01 -12.44 0.25
N LYS A 155 6.73 -13.45 0.73
CA LYS A 155 7.03 -14.67 -0.04
C LYS A 155 5.83 -15.58 -0.20
N LEU A 156 5.04 -15.75 0.85
CA LEU A 156 3.77 -16.48 0.75
C LEU A 156 2.80 -15.76 -0.19
N LEU A 157 2.67 -14.43 -0.07
CA LEU A 157 1.79 -13.68 -0.97
C LEU A 157 2.27 -13.70 -2.43
N GLU A 158 3.58 -13.71 -2.70
CA GLU A 158 4.11 -13.90 -4.08
C GLU A 158 3.65 -15.24 -4.67
N GLU A 159 3.72 -16.32 -3.90
CA GLU A 159 3.27 -17.65 -4.30
C GLU A 159 1.77 -17.65 -4.60
N LYS A 160 0.95 -17.21 -3.65
CA LYS A 160 -0.51 -17.20 -3.79
C LYS A 160 -0.99 -16.27 -4.88
N ALA A 161 -0.37 -15.10 -5.04
CA ALA A 161 -0.63 -14.20 -6.15
C ALA A 161 -0.49 -14.89 -7.53
N ARG A 162 0.41 -15.87 -7.67
CA ARG A 162 0.58 -16.64 -8.92
C ARG A 162 -0.49 -17.70 -9.10
N GLU A 163 -1.03 -18.23 -8.01
CA GLU A 163 -2.07 -19.27 -7.99
C GLU A 163 -3.48 -18.70 -8.19
N TYR A 164 -3.67 -17.38 -8.09
CA TYR A 164 -4.95 -16.74 -8.31
C TYR A 164 -5.40 -16.91 -9.77
N LYS A 165 -6.47 -17.70 -9.98
CA LYS A 165 -6.98 -18.10 -11.30
C LYS A 165 -8.25 -17.34 -11.73
N ASN A 166 -8.79 -16.47 -10.89
CA ASN A 166 -10.00 -15.72 -11.25
C ASN A 166 -9.60 -14.55 -12.18
N ILE A 167 -9.80 -14.76 -13.47
CA ILE A 167 -9.76 -13.73 -14.53
C ILE A 167 -11.10 -13.81 -15.26
#